data_AF-A0A4R6BJQ0-F1
#
_entry.id   AF-A0A4R6BJQ0-F1
#
_cell.length_a   1.000
_cell.length_b   1.000
_cell.length_c   1.000
_cell.angle_alpha   90.00
_cell.angle_beta   90.00
_cell.angle_gamma   90.00
#
_symmetry.space_group_name_H-M   'P 1'
#
loop_
_entity.id
_entity.type
_entity.pdbx_description
1 polymer ?
#
loop_
_entity_poly.entity_id
_entity_poly.type
_entity_poly.pdbx_seq_one_letter_code
_entity_poly.pdbx_strand_id
1 'polypeptide(L)'
;MVFIKKILSLVVTMWLIVTITFIIMHSIPGDPFSNDSKALSADQLQNMKAKFHLDEPLIVQYFIYLKNIATFNLGPSIQSESRDVNTIIGEGLGASALLGVQSIVVALLGGIILGTLAAIYKQRIPDFISLFIAIIGISVPSFILAPLLIKYLGVEWHLLPIANFDSWLHSVNPTIALAVGPLAIITRYVRSNMIEVLNSNYIRTAKAKGLPMSYIITQHALRNTLLPVITFLGPLFAAVVTGTFVVEKVFSIPGIGKYFVESIFNRDYPVIMGTTIFYSFVLLITLLLVDVSYRLIDPRISLKSGERFE
;
A
#
# COMPACT_ATOMS: atom_id res chain seq x y z
N MET A 1 24.58 -15.03 -5.87
CA MET A 1 24.90 -13.76 -6.55
C MET A 1 23.68 -12.86 -6.77
N VAL A 2 22.54 -13.35 -7.30
CA VAL A 2 21.38 -12.48 -7.61
C VAL A 2 20.67 -11.92 -6.37
N PHE A 3 20.50 -12.72 -5.31
CA PHE A 3 19.89 -12.23 -4.07
C PHE A 3 20.71 -11.11 -3.40
N ILE A 4 22.05 -11.22 -3.42
CA ILE A 4 22.96 -10.17 -2.94
C ILE A 4 22.82 -8.90 -3.79
N LYS A 5 22.75 -9.03 -5.12
CA LYS A 5 22.49 -7.88 -6.02
C LYS A 5 21.14 -7.21 -5.71
N LYS A 6 20.11 -7.98 -5.37
CA LYS A 6 18.80 -7.43 -4.97
C LYS A 6 18.89 -6.69 -3.64
N ILE A 7 19.48 -7.28 -2.60
CA ILE A 7 19.67 -6.59 -1.32
C ILE A 7 20.47 -5.30 -1.51
N LEU A 8 21.57 -5.35 -2.26
CA LEU A 8 22.36 -4.16 -2.57
C LEU A 8 21.52 -3.10 -3.30
N SER A 9 20.72 -3.52 -4.29
CA SER A 9 19.79 -2.62 -4.98
C SER A 9 18.78 -2.00 -4.02
N LEU A 10 18.21 -2.77 -3.08
CA LEU A 10 17.27 -2.23 -2.08
C LEU A 10 17.94 -1.21 -1.16
N VAL A 11 19.16 -1.50 -0.70
CA VAL A 11 19.94 -0.58 0.14
C VAL A 11 20.25 0.71 -0.63
N VAL A 12 20.67 0.62 -1.89
CA VAL A 12 20.93 1.79 -2.74
C VAL A 12 19.65 2.57 -3.00
N THR A 13 18.54 1.91 -3.32
CA THR A 13 17.23 2.57 -3.51
C THR A 13 16.79 3.27 -2.23
N MET A 14 16.93 2.62 -1.08
CA MET A 14 16.59 3.21 0.21
C MET A 14 17.46 4.43 0.52
N TRP A 15 18.77 4.33 0.29
CA TRP A 15 19.69 5.46 0.45
C TRP A 15 19.35 6.62 -0.47
N LEU A 16 18.98 6.35 -1.73
CA LEU A 16 18.52 7.38 -2.66
C LEU A 16 17.25 8.06 -2.16
N ILE A 17 16.26 7.30 -1.68
CA ILE A 17 15.02 7.87 -1.12
C ILE A 17 15.34 8.76 0.08
N VAL A 18 16.13 8.28 1.04
CA VAL A 18 16.56 9.05 2.22
C VAL A 18 17.22 10.36 1.80
N THR A 19 18.12 10.30 0.81
CA THR A 19 18.87 11.46 0.31
C THR A 19 17.97 12.46 -0.39
N ILE A 20 17.11 11.99 -1.30
CA ILE A 20 16.16 12.82 -2.04
C ILE A 20 15.18 13.49 -1.08
N THR A 21 14.61 12.72 -0.15
CA THR A 21 13.70 13.24 0.88
C THR A 21 14.39 14.30 1.73
N PHE A 22 15.63 14.06 2.17
CA PHE A 22 16.42 15.05 2.91
C PHE A 22 16.61 16.34 2.10
N ILE A 23 17.07 16.24 0.85
CA ILE A 23 17.31 17.41 -0.02
C ILE A 23 16.02 18.20 -0.25
N ILE A 24 14.92 17.52 -0.56
CA ILE A 24 13.63 18.16 -0.80
C ILE A 24 13.18 18.93 0.44
N MET A 25 13.26 18.31 1.62
CA MET A 25 12.82 18.97 2.86
C MET A 25 13.65 20.21 3.20
N HIS A 26 14.98 20.18 2.96
CA HIS A 26 15.85 21.34 3.19
C HIS A 26 15.76 22.40 2.07
N SER A 27 15.13 22.07 0.94
CA SER A 27 14.90 23.01 -0.17
C SER A 27 13.56 23.73 -0.06
N ILE A 28 12.63 23.24 0.77
CA ILE A 28 11.33 23.88 0.98
C ILE A 28 11.54 25.19 1.75
N PRO A 29 11.08 26.34 1.22
CA PRO A 29 11.24 27.61 1.90
C PRO A 29 10.39 27.69 3.19
N GLY A 30 11.04 28.12 4.27
CA GLY A 30 10.44 28.46 5.56
C GLY A 30 11.09 27.73 6.73
N ASP A 31 11.07 28.36 7.90
CA ASP A 31 11.60 27.80 9.13
C ASP A 31 10.60 26.76 9.69
N PRO A 32 11.00 25.51 10.03
CA PRO A 32 10.09 24.55 10.66
C PRO A 32 9.50 25.06 11.99
N PHE A 33 10.12 26.05 12.62
CA PHE A 33 9.61 26.74 13.81
C PHE A 33 8.84 28.02 13.48
N SER A 34 8.51 28.32 12.20
CA SER A 34 7.87 29.59 11.82
C SER A 34 6.49 29.83 12.45
N ASN A 35 5.80 28.75 12.83
CA ASN A 35 4.52 28.86 13.54
C ASN A 35 4.71 29.28 15.00
N ASP A 36 5.84 28.86 15.61
CA ASP A 36 6.18 29.11 17.01
C ASP A 36 7.10 30.33 17.19
N SER A 37 7.69 30.85 16.11
CA SER A 37 8.64 31.96 16.13
C SER A 37 8.02 33.29 16.60
N LYS A 38 6.70 33.38 16.68
CA LYS A 38 5.98 34.53 17.29
C LYS A 38 5.75 34.36 18.80
N ALA A 39 5.82 33.12 19.30
CA ALA A 39 5.56 32.78 20.70
C ALA A 39 6.86 32.52 21.50
N LEU A 40 7.95 32.15 20.82
CA LEU A 40 9.24 31.82 21.43
C LEU A 40 10.19 33.03 21.47
N SER A 41 10.97 33.14 22.55
CA SER A 41 12.08 34.09 22.61
C SER A 41 13.21 33.67 21.66
N ALA A 42 14.10 34.61 21.30
CA ALA A 42 15.24 34.32 20.42
C ALA A 42 16.14 33.19 20.98
N ASP A 43 16.33 33.16 22.30
CA ASP A 43 17.12 32.13 22.99
C ASP A 43 16.45 30.75 22.93
N GLN A 44 15.12 30.71 23.07
CA GLN A 44 14.36 29.46 22.94
C GLN A 44 14.44 28.91 21.52
N LEU A 45 14.32 29.77 20.51
CA LEU A 45 14.44 29.39 19.11
C LEU A 45 15.84 28.84 18.79
N GLN A 46 16.90 29.45 19.32
CA GLN A 46 18.27 28.97 19.14
C GLN A 46 18.48 27.61 19.80
N ASN A 47 17.98 27.42 21.02
CA ASN A 47 18.05 26.14 21.72
C ASN A 47 17.30 25.02 20.97
N MET A 48 16.16 25.34 20.34
CA MET A 48 15.44 24.39 19.49
C MET A 48 16.24 24.06 18.23
N LYS A 49 16.83 25.04 17.55
CA LYS A 49 17.69 24.78 16.38
C LYS A 49 18.86 23.87 16.73
N ALA A 50 19.54 24.13 17.85
CA ALA A 50 20.61 23.29 18.37
C ALA A 50 20.14 21.86 18.70
N LYS A 51 18.96 21.71 19.35
CA LYS A 51 18.38 20.39 19.67
C LYS A 51 18.14 19.52 18.43
N PHE A 52 17.75 20.13 17.31
CA PHE A 52 17.49 19.43 16.05
C PHE A 52 18.68 19.46 15.08
N HIS A 53 19.84 19.97 15.51
CA HIS A 53 21.05 20.17 14.69
C HIS A 53 20.82 21.05 13.45
N LEU A 54 19.80 21.91 13.47
CA LEU A 54 19.45 22.76 12.33
C LEU A 54 20.39 23.97 12.16
N ASP A 55 21.27 24.20 13.14
CA ASP A 55 22.35 25.18 13.15
C ASP A 55 23.67 24.66 12.55
N GLU A 56 23.80 23.34 12.38
CA GLU A 56 24.98 22.70 11.79
C GLU A 56 25.01 22.83 10.25
N PRO A 57 26.18 22.70 9.60
CA PRO A 57 26.25 22.63 8.14
C PRO A 57 25.41 21.46 7.58
N LEU A 58 24.73 21.67 6.44
CA LEU A 58 23.82 20.66 5.84
C LEU A 58 24.44 19.26 5.68
N ILE A 59 25.74 19.19 5.38
CA ILE A 59 26.46 17.92 5.26
C ILE A 59 26.50 17.16 6.59
N VAL A 60 26.67 17.88 7.71
CA VAL A 60 26.72 17.32 9.06
C VAL A 60 25.32 16.83 9.44
N GLN A 61 24.29 17.65 9.19
CA GLN A 61 22.89 17.27 9.39
C GLN A 61 22.54 15.97 8.66
N TYR A 62 22.97 15.84 7.40
CA TYR A 62 22.74 14.64 6.60
C TYR A 62 23.42 13.39 7.16
N PHE A 63 24.67 13.48 7.61
CA PHE A 63 25.36 12.32 8.21
C PHE A 63 24.78 11.94 9.58
N ILE A 64 24.37 12.92 10.40
CA ILE A 64 23.62 12.65 11.64
C ILE A 64 22.32 11.91 11.30
N TYR A 65 21.59 12.39 10.29
CA TYR A 65 20.35 11.78 9.84
C TYR A 65 20.54 10.33 9.35
N LEU A 66 21.54 10.08 8.51
CA LEU A 66 21.89 8.72 8.06
C LEU A 66 22.25 7.80 9.22
N LYS A 67 23.03 8.29 10.19
CA LYS A 67 23.41 7.53 11.38
C LYS A 67 22.17 7.16 12.21
N ASN A 68 21.27 8.12 12.43
CA ASN A 68 20.05 7.91 13.19
C ASN A 68 19.16 6.84 12.52
N ILE A 69 18.93 6.95 11.21
CA ILE A 69 18.18 5.95 10.44
C ILE A 69 18.83 4.57 10.51
N ALA A 70 20.15 4.48 10.38
CA ALA A 70 20.89 3.22 10.48
C ALA A 70 20.74 2.56 11.86
N THR A 71 20.47 3.33 12.90
CA THR A 71 20.15 2.85 14.26
C THR A 71 18.65 2.71 14.54
N PHE A 72 17.80 2.78 13.51
CA PHE A 72 16.33 2.76 13.62
C PHE A 72 15.74 3.89 14.46
N ASN A 73 16.45 5.01 14.59
CA ASN A 73 15.97 6.22 15.25
C ASN A 73 15.56 7.24 14.19
N LEU A 74 14.26 7.53 14.09
CA LEU A 74 13.72 8.51 13.13
C LEU A 74 13.67 9.94 13.69
N GLY A 75 14.11 10.12 14.94
CA GLY A 75 14.20 11.40 15.62
C GLY A 75 12.89 11.85 16.29
N PRO A 76 12.96 12.93 17.09
CA PRO A 76 11.79 13.53 17.72
C PRO A 76 10.93 14.31 16.72
N SER A 77 9.63 14.41 17.00
CA SER A 77 8.73 15.33 16.29
C SER A 77 9.05 16.78 16.67
N ILE A 78 8.99 17.70 15.71
CA ILE A 78 9.14 19.15 15.99
C ILE A 78 7.89 19.69 16.68
N GLN A 79 6.73 19.16 16.33
CA GLN A 79 5.41 19.63 16.78
C GLN A 79 4.93 18.90 18.04
N SER A 80 5.69 17.93 18.57
CA SER A 80 5.33 17.16 19.76
C SER A 80 6.52 17.07 20.71
N GLU A 81 6.36 17.60 21.93
CA GLU A 81 7.43 17.59 22.94
C GLU A 81 7.75 16.19 23.48
N SER A 82 6.76 15.30 23.48
CA SER A 82 6.83 13.98 24.13
C SER A 82 6.88 12.80 23.18
N ARG A 83 6.70 13.01 21.87
CA ARG A 83 6.62 11.92 20.89
C ARG A 83 7.76 11.97 19.90
N ASP A 84 8.36 10.80 19.67
CA ASP A 84 9.25 10.57 18.55
C ASP A 84 8.50 9.98 17.35
N VAL A 85 9.15 10.02 16.19
CA VAL A 85 8.56 9.55 14.94
C VAL A 85 8.32 8.05 14.98
N ASN A 86 9.17 7.29 15.69
CA ASN A 86 9.00 5.85 15.91
C ASN A 86 7.69 5.53 16.65
N THR A 87 7.38 6.27 17.71
CA THR A 87 6.15 6.12 18.49
C THR A 87 4.92 6.46 17.64
N ILE A 88 4.97 7.57 16.89
CA ILE A 88 3.90 7.98 15.97
C ILE A 88 3.60 6.89 14.93
N ILE A 89 4.64 6.32 14.33
CA ILE A 89 4.50 5.21 13.38
C ILE A 89 3.93 3.96 14.09
N GLY A 90 4.46 3.61 15.27
CA GLY A 90 4.01 2.45 16.03
C GLY A 90 2.53 2.50 16.40
N GLU A 91 2.03 3.66 16.82
CA GLU A 91 0.62 3.89 17.13
C GLU A 91 -0.28 3.76 15.89
N GLY A 92 0.16 4.33 14.76
CA GLY A 92 -0.62 4.32 13.52
C GLY A 92 -0.57 2.99 12.76
N LEU A 93 0.50 2.21 12.92
CA LEU A 93 0.79 1.03 12.09
C LEU A 93 -0.29 -0.04 12.19
N GLY A 94 -0.83 -0.27 13.38
CA GLY A 94 -1.83 -1.33 13.60
C GLY A 94 -3.10 -1.11 12.75
N ALA A 95 -3.63 0.11 12.75
CA ALA A 95 -4.83 0.44 11.99
C ALA A 95 -4.57 0.41 10.48
N SER A 96 -3.47 1.03 10.01
CA SER A 96 -3.11 1.04 8.59
C SER A 96 -2.85 -0.38 8.05
N ALA A 97 -2.14 -1.22 8.81
CA ALA A 97 -1.86 -2.60 8.42
C ALA A 97 -3.13 -3.47 8.38
N LEU A 98 -4.03 -3.32 9.37
CA LEU A 98 -5.29 -4.04 9.40
C LEU A 98 -6.12 -3.76 8.14
N LEU A 99 -6.30 -2.48 7.78
CA LEU A 99 -7.02 -2.09 6.58
C LEU A 99 -6.35 -2.59 5.31
N GLY A 100 -5.02 -2.44 5.22
CA GLY A 100 -4.27 -2.89 4.05
C GLY A 100 -4.45 -4.39 3.79
N VAL A 101 -4.31 -5.21 4.84
CA VAL A 101 -4.50 -6.66 4.76
C VAL A 101 -5.95 -7.01 4.43
N GLN A 102 -6.92 -6.41 5.14
CA GLN A 102 -8.35 -6.68 4.91
C GLN A 102 -8.75 -6.36 3.46
N SER A 103 -8.32 -5.21 2.93
CA SER A 103 -8.64 -4.81 1.56
C SER A 103 -8.04 -5.72 0.52
N ILE A 104 -6.80 -6.19 0.71
CA ILE A 104 -6.17 -7.15 -0.20
C ILE A 104 -6.89 -8.51 -0.15
N VAL A 105 -7.26 -8.99 1.03
CA VAL A 105 -8.02 -10.25 1.16
C VAL A 105 -9.37 -10.14 0.46
N VAL A 106 -10.13 -9.06 0.69
CA VAL A 106 -11.42 -8.83 0.03
C VAL A 106 -11.25 -8.72 -1.49
N ALA A 107 -10.22 -7.98 -1.94
CA ALA A 107 -9.94 -7.81 -3.35
C ALA A 107 -9.54 -9.12 -4.05
N LEU A 108 -8.74 -9.96 -3.38
CA LEU A 108 -8.35 -11.26 -3.87
C LEU A 108 -9.54 -12.20 -4.00
N LEU A 109 -10.30 -12.37 -2.92
CA LEU A 109 -11.45 -13.28 -2.92
C LEU A 109 -12.50 -12.82 -3.94
N GLY A 110 -12.90 -11.55 -3.88
CA GLY A 110 -13.88 -10.98 -4.79
C GLY A 110 -13.40 -10.99 -6.25
N GLY A 111 -12.15 -10.57 -6.49
CA GLY A 111 -11.59 -10.48 -7.83
C GLY A 111 -11.39 -11.84 -8.49
N ILE A 112 -10.96 -12.86 -7.74
CA ILE A 112 -10.83 -14.23 -8.25
C ILE A 112 -12.20 -14.80 -8.58
N ILE A 113 -13.20 -14.61 -7.71
CA ILE A 113 -14.57 -15.09 -7.94
C ILE A 113 -15.16 -14.44 -9.18
N LEU A 114 -15.18 -13.10 -9.24
CA LEU A 114 -15.75 -12.36 -10.37
C LEU A 114 -15.01 -12.65 -11.68
N GLY A 115 -13.67 -12.68 -11.65
CA GLY A 115 -12.87 -12.97 -12.84
C GLY A 115 -13.10 -14.39 -13.37
N THR A 116 -13.21 -15.36 -12.47
CA THR A 116 -13.51 -16.76 -12.82
C THR A 116 -14.92 -16.91 -13.39
N LEU A 117 -15.93 -16.30 -12.75
CA LEU A 117 -17.30 -16.28 -13.26
C LEU A 117 -17.38 -15.64 -14.64
N ALA A 118 -16.72 -14.50 -14.83
CA ALA A 118 -16.68 -13.80 -16.11
C ALA A 118 -16.05 -14.63 -17.23
N ALA A 119 -15.02 -15.42 -16.91
CA ALA A 119 -14.37 -16.30 -17.88
C ALA A 119 -15.20 -17.54 -18.23
N ILE A 120 -15.84 -18.17 -17.23
CA ILE A 120 -16.69 -19.36 -17.44
C ILE A 120 -17.91 -19.00 -18.29
N TYR A 121 -18.53 -17.86 -18.00
CA TYR A 121 -19.71 -17.35 -18.68
C TYR A 121 -19.37 -16.28 -19.71
N LYS A 122 -18.23 -16.42 -20.39
CA LYS A 122 -17.74 -15.47 -21.42
C LYS A 122 -18.87 -15.07 -22.38
N GLN A 123 -19.02 -13.77 -22.61
CA GLN A 123 -20.06 -13.15 -23.45
C GLN A 123 -21.51 -13.42 -22.99
N ARG A 124 -21.72 -13.70 -21.70
CA ARG A 124 -23.06 -13.79 -21.08
C ARG A 124 -23.19 -12.80 -19.93
N ILE A 125 -24.39 -12.71 -19.35
CA ILE A 125 -24.73 -11.75 -18.29
C ILE A 125 -23.70 -11.73 -17.14
N PRO A 126 -23.20 -12.87 -16.58
CA PRO A 126 -22.22 -12.82 -15.50
C PRO A 126 -20.89 -12.17 -15.90
N ASP A 127 -20.48 -12.31 -17.16
CA ASP A 127 -19.30 -11.64 -17.72
C ASP A 127 -19.50 -10.12 -17.76
N PHE A 128 -20.62 -9.67 -18.33
CA PHE A 128 -20.95 -8.25 -18.40
C PHE A 128 -21.09 -7.60 -17.02
N ILE A 129 -21.75 -8.26 -16.05
CA ILE A 129 -21.89 -7.75 -14.68
C ILE A 129 -20.52 -7.64 -14.00
N SER A 130 -19.70 -8.70 -14.08
CA SER A 130 -18.38 -8.73 -13.44
C SER A 130 -17.46 -7.64 -14.02
N LEU A 131 -17.47 -7.45 -15.34
CA LEU A 131 -16.71 -6.40 -16.00
C LEU A 131 -17.26 -5.01 -15.69
N PHE A 132 -18.56 -4.83 -15.57
CA PHE A 132 -19.17 -3.57 -15.17
C PHE A 132 -18.74 -3.15 -13.76
N ILE A 133 -18.77 -4.08 -12.79
CA ILE A 133 -18.26 -3.85 -11.43
C ILE A 133 -16.77 -3.47 -11.47
N ALA A 134 -15.96 -4.18 -12.27
CA ALA A 134 -14.54 -3.86 -12.42
C ALA A 134 -14.31 -2.47 -13.05
N ILE A 135 -15.11 -2.08 -14.05
CA ILE A 135 -15.01 -0.76 -14.68
C ILE A 135 -15.33 0.35 -13.68
N ILE A 136 -16.37 0.19 -12.85
CA ILE A 136 -16.66 1.13 -11.75
C ILE A 136 -15.46 1.21 -10.82
N GLY A 137 -14.88 0.06 -10.43
CA GLY A 137 -13.78 0.06 -9.48
C GLY A 137 -12.48 0.69 -9.95
N ILE A 138 -12.23 0.71 -11.27
CA ILE A 138 -11.10 1.43 -11.86
C ILE A 138 -11.43 2.90 -12.07
N SER A 139 -12.68 3.20 -12.46
CA SER A 139 -13.10 4.55 -12.85
C SER A 139 -13.43 5.45 -11.66
N VAL A 140 -13.85 4.89 -10.53
CA VAL A 140 -14.22 5.65 -9.33
C VAL A 140 -13.06 5.62 -8.34
N PRO A 141 -12.39 6.77 -8.10
CA PRO A 141 -11.36 6.86 -7.08
C PRO A 141 -11.87 6.50 -5.69
N SER A 142 -11.03 5.85 -4.89
CA SER A 142 -11.36 5.44 -3.52
C SER A 142 -11.79 6.60 -2.62
N PHE A 143 -11.22 7.79 -2.83
CA PHE A 143 -11.58 9.00 -2.08
C PHE A 143 -12.96 9.57 -2.44
N ILE A 144 -13.50 9.25 -3.63
CA ILE A 144 -14.88 9.57 -4.00
C ILE A 144 -15.82 8.53 -3.42
N LEU A 145 -15.42 7.26 -3.50
CA LEU A 145 -16.21 6.16 -2.98
C LEU A 145 -16.38 6.23 -1.45
N ALA A 146 -15.33 6.62 -0.72
CA ALA A 146 -15.34 6.67 0.74
C ALA A 146 -16.49 7.55 1.33
N PRO A 147 -16.65 8.83 0.95
CA PRO A 147 -17.78 9.65 1.38
C PRO A 147 -19.15 9.10 0.96
N LEU A 148 -19.26 8.46 -0.21
CA LEU A 148 -20.51 7.84 -0.65
C LEU A 148 -20.89 6.64 0.23
N LEU A 149 -19.91 5.82 0.60
CA LEU A 149 -20.14 4.71 1.55
C LEU A 149 -20.57 5.23 2.93
N ILE A 150 -19.95 6.31 3.42
CA ILE A 150 -20.40 6.97 4.67
C ILE A 150 -21.84 7.44 4.53
N LYS A 151 -22.16 8.17 3.46
CA LYS A 151 -23.50 8.73 3.23
C LYS A 151 -24.56 7.64 3.19
N TYR A 152 -24.40 6.62 2.35
CA TYR A 152 -25.44 5.62 2.14
C TYR A 152 -25.43 4.52 3.20
N LEU A 153 -24.28 3.88 3.44
CA LEU A 153 -24.20 2.75 4.37
C LEU A 153 -24.19 3.19 5.83
N GLY A 154 -23.74 4.42 6.12
CA GLY A 154 -23.64 4.93 7.47
C GLY A 154 -24.76 5.87 7.89
N VAL A 155 -25.06 6.89 7.08
CA VAL A 155 -26.02 7.94 7.45
C VAL A 155 -27.45 7.62 7.01
N GLU A 156 -27.67 7.25 5.75
CA GLU A 156 -29.04 7.00 5.26
C GLU A 156 -29.58 5.65 5.74
N TRP A 157 -28.81 4.57 5.56
CA TRP A 157 -29.28 3.21 5.87
C TRP A 157 -28.89 2.72 7.26
N HIS A 158 -28.03 3.44 7.99
CA HIS A 158 -27.63 3.11 9.36
C HIS A 158 -27.08 1.68 9.53
N LEU A 159 -26.47 1.11 8.48
CA LEU A 159 -25.99 -0.28 8.47
C LEU A 159 -24.62 -0.41 9.14
N LEU A 160 -23.76 0.61 8.96
CA LEU A 160 -22.37 0.59 9.38
C LEU A 160 -22.01 1.88 10.10
N PRO A 161 -21.08 1.85 11.06
CA PRO A 161 -20.63 3.06 11.71
C PRO A 161 -19.86 3.98 10.76
N ILE A 162 -19.90 5.29 11.05
CA ILE A 162 -19.38 6.35 10.16
C ILE A 162 -17.98 6.85 10.54
N ALA A 163 -17.59 6.74 11.80
CA ALA A 163 -16.36 7.31 12.33
C ALA A 163 -15.90 6.57 13.59
N ASN A 164 -14.65 6.80 13.99
CA ASN A 164 -13.91 6.11 15.05
C ASN A 164 -13.46 4.70 14.64
N PHE A 165 -12.59 4.08 15.45
CA PHE A 165 -11.98 2.79 15.15
C PHE A 165 -12.08 1.82 16.34
N ASP A 166 -13.26 1.81 16.97
CA ASP A 166 -13.48 1.14 18.26
C ASP A 166 -13.97 -0.31 18.11
N SER A 167 -14.37 -0.71 16.90
CA SER A 167 -14.89 -2.05 16.60
C SER A 167 -14.60 -2.42 15.16
N TRP A 168 -14.53 -3.73 14.86
CA TRP A 168 -14.30 -4.28 13.52
C TRP A 168 -15.31 -3.78 12.46
N LEU A 169 -16.52 -3.39 12.86
CA LEU A 169 -17.52 -2.82 11.95
C LEU A 169 -17.03 -1.50 11.31
N HIS A 170 -16.21 -0.73 12.02
CA HIS A 170 -15.63 0.52 11.51
C HIS A 170 -14.61 0.29 10.40
N SER A 171 -14.04 -0.92 10.30
CA SER A 171 -13.09 -1.24 9.24
C SER A 171 -13.77 -1.65 7.94
N VAL A 172 -15.07 -1.96 7.94
CA VAL A 172 -15.80 -2.49 6.77
C VAL A 172 -15.89 -1.47 5.64
N ASN A 173 -16.41 -0.27 5.90
CA ASN A 173 -16.53 0.79 4.89
C ASN A 173 -15.16 1.20 4.29
N PRO A 174 -14.12 1.50 5.10
CA PRO A 174 -12.78 1.76 4.60
C PRO A 174 -12.21 0.60 3.79
N THR A 175 -12.42 -0.64 4.25
CA THR A 175 -11.95 -1.85 3.56
C THR A 175 -12.56 -1.95 2.17
N ILE A 176 -13.86 -1.73 2.04
CA ILE A 176 -14.57 -1.74 0.75
C ILE A 176 -14.02 -0.63 -0.16
N ALA A 177 -13.88 0.59 0.35
CA ALA A 177 -13.35 1.72 -0.41
C ALA A 177 -11.96 1.43 -1.00
N LEU A 178 -11.10 0.79 -0.22
CA LEU A 178 -9.72 0.44 -0.60
C LEU A 178 -9.65 -0.83 -1.46
N ALA A 179 -10.55 -1.80 -1.27
CA ALA A 179 -10.52 -3.08 -1.98
C ALA A 179 -11.00 -2.98 -3.44
N VAL A 180 -11.89 -2.03 -3.73
CA VAL A 180 -12.57 -1.93 -5.04
C VAL A 180 -11.62 -1.77 -6.23
N GLY A 181 -10.56 -0.96 -6.09
CA GLY A 181 -9.55 -0.78 -7.14
C GLY A 181 -8.76 -2.08 -7.42
N PRO A 182 -8.06 -2.66 -6.42
CA PRO A 182 -7.37 -3.94 -6.56
C PRO A 182 -8.29 -5.07 -7.02
N LEU A 183 -9.54 -5.14 -6.53
CA LEU A 183 -10.54 -6.12 -6.92
C LEU A 183 -10.82 -6.07 -8.43
N ALA A 184 -10.99 -4.86 -8.97
CA ALA A 184 -11.24 -4.66 -10.38
C ALA A 184 -10.05 -5.09 -11.26
N ILE A 185 -8.84 -4.76 -10.82
CA ILE A 185 -7.60 -5.18 -11.49
C ILE A 185 -7.51 -6.71 -11.50
N ILE A 186 -7.64 -7.35 -10.34
CA ILE A 186 -7.59 -8.81 -10.18
C ILE A 186 -8.68 -9.47 -11.04
N THR A 187 -9.91 -8.96 -11.04
CA THR A 187 -11.02 -9.47 -11.87
C THR A 187 -10.64 -9.54 -13.35
N ARG A 188 -10.08 -8.46 -13.89
CA ARG A 188 -9.68 -8.38 -15.31
C ARG A 188 -8.55 -9.35 -15.63
N TYR A 189 -7.52 -9.42 -14.79
CA TYR A 189 -6.40 -10.33 -14.97
C TYR A 189 -6.81 -11.80 -14.88
N VAL A 190 -7.56 -12.17 -13.84
CA VAL A 190 -8.07 -13.54 -13.67
C VAL A 190 -8.95 -13.91 -14.85
N ARG A 191 -9.84 -13.02 -15.31
CA ARG A 191 -10.69 -13.30 -16.47
C ARG A 191 -9.88 -13.57 -17.73
N SER A 192 -8.90 -12.72 -18.05
CA SER A 192 -8.09 -12.88 -19.26
C SER A 192 -7.31 -14.21 -19.25
N ASN A 193 -6.58 -14.45 -18.15
CA ASN A 193 -5.77 -15.66 -17.99
C ASN A 193 -6.64 -16.93 -17.95
N MET A 194 -7.79 -16.89 -17.27
CA MET A 194 -8.70 -18.04 -17.20
C MET A 194 -9.27 -18.40 -18.58
N ILE A 195 -9.57 -17.41 -19.43
CA ILE A 195 -10.02 -17.68 -20.81
C ILE A 195 -8.94 -18.41 -21.61
N GLU A 196 -7.68 -18.00 -21.51
CA GLU A 196 -6.56 -18.67 -22.18
C GLU A 196 -6.36 -20.09 -21.65
N VAL A 197 -6.34 -20.24 -20.33
CA VAL A 197 -6.21 -21.53 -19.65
C VAL A 197 -7.32 -22.50 -20.05
N LEU A 198 -8.58 -22.07 -20.05
CA LEU A 198 -9.73 -22.92 -20.42
C LEU A 198 -9.71 -23.38 -21.87
N ASN A 199 -8.94 -22.70 -22.74
CA ASN A 199 -8.76 -23.05 -24.15
C ASN A 199 -7.56 -23.97 -24.42
N SER A 200 -6.73 -24.24 -23.41
CA SER A 200 -5.53 -25.06 -23.51
C SER A 200 -5.81 -26.56 -23.77
N ASN A 201 -4.81 -27.25 -24.32
CA ASN A 201 -4.91 -28.68 -24.67
C ASN A 201 -5.15 -29.59 -23.46
N TYR A 202 -4.50 -29.33 -22.31
CA TYR A 202 -4.67 -30.16 -21.12
C TYR A 202 -6.09 -30.04 -20.53
N ILE A 203 -6.73 -28.88 -20.63
CA ILE A 203 -8.14 -28.71 -20.26
C ILE A 203 -9.06 -29.46 -21.23
N ARG A 204 -8.77 -29.44 -22.54
CA ARG A 204 -9.53 -30.24 -23.53
C ARG A 204 -9.43 -31.74 -23.22
N THR A 205 -8.25 -32.23 -22.86
CA THR A 205 -8.06 -33.62 -22.41
C THR A 205 -8.85 -33.93 -21.14
N ALA A 206 -8.86 -33.02 -20.15
CA ALA A 206 -9.64 -33.17 -18.93
C ALA A 206 -11.16 -33.26 -19.21
N LYS A 207 -11.66 -32.43 -20.14
CA LYS A 207 -13.05 -32.49 -20.61
C LYS A 207 -13.37 -33.80 -21.33
N ALA A 208 -12.47 -34.28 -22.19
CA ALA A 208 -12.63 -35.56 -22.89
C ALA A 208 -12.68 -36.77 -21.95
N LYS A 209 -12.04 -36.67 -20.78
CA LYS A 209 -12.12 -37.66 -19.69
C LYS A 209 -13.43 -37.60 -18.88
N GLY A 210 -14.35 -36.69 -19.22
CA GLY A 210 -15.65 -36.57 -18.53
C GLY A 210 -15.58 -35.90 -17.16
N LEU A 211 -14.48 -35.20 -16.83
CA LEU A 211 -14.36 -34.52 -15.54
C LEU A 211 -15.37 -33.36 -15.44
N PRO A 212 -16.03 -33.18 -14.29
CA PRO A 212 -16.99 -32.08 -14.11
C PRO A 212 -16.27 -30.73 -14.14
N MET A 213 -16.96 -29.70 -14.66
CA MET A 213 -16.38 -28.37 -14.85
C MET A 213 -15.85 -27.74 -13.55
N SER A 214 -16.54 -27.95 -12.43
CA SER A 214 -16.09 -27.48 -11.10
C SER A 214 -14.75 -28.07 -10.68
N TYR A 215 -14.52 -29.35 -10.97
CA TYR A 215 -13.24 -30.02 -10.71
C TYR A 215 -12.15 -29.48 -11.64
N ILE A 216 -12.44 -29.32 -12.94
CA ILE A 216 -11.51 -28.74 -13.90
C ILE A 216 -11.09 -27.33 -13.47
N ILE A 217 -12.04 -26.49 -13.04
CA ILE A 217 -11.75 -25.12 -12.61
C ILE A 217 -10.85 -25.13 -11.36
N THR A 218 -11.26 -25.84 -10.32
CA THR A 218 -10.58 -25.79 -9.02
C THR A 218 -9.21 -26.47 -9.04
N GLN A 219 -9.08 -27.61 -9.73
CA GLN A 219 -7.87 -28.43 -9.70
C GLN A 219 -6.91 -28.18 -10.86
N HIS A 220 -7.41 -27.72 -12.02
CA HIS A 220 -6.59 -27.59 -13.23
C HIS A 220 -6.47 -26.16 -13.76
N ALA A 221 -7.50 -25.33 -13.60
CA ALA A 221 -7.52 -24.00 -14.20
C ALA A 221 -7.05 -22.90 -13.24
N LEU A 222 -7.56 -22.86 -12.01
CA LEU A 222 -7.26 -21.79 -11.04
C LEU A 222 -5.78 -21.69 -10.72
N ARG A 223 -5.10 -22.82 -10.48
CA ARG A 223 -3.67 -22.83 -10.16
C ARG A 223 -2.83 -22.10 -11.20
N ASN A 224 -3.08 -22.37 -12.48
CA ASN A 224 -2.33 -21.76 -13.58
C ASN A 224 -2.78 -20.32 -13.87
N THR A 225 -4.05 -20.01 -13.61
CA THR A 225 -4.61 -18.65 -13.76
C THR A 225 -4.04 -17.68 -12.71
N LEU A 226 -3.76 -18.15 -11.50
CA LEU A 226 -3.32 -17.29 -10.39
C LEU A 226 -1.84 -16.98 -10.38
N LEU A 227 -1.00 -17.68 -11.17
CA LEU A 227 0.44 -17.42 -11.24
C LEU A 227 0.76 -15.96 -11.59
N PRO A 228 0.15 -15.35 -12.63
CA PRO A 228 0.38 -13.93 -12.94
C PRO A 228 -0.27 -12.98 -11.94
N VAL A 229 -1.30 -13.40 -11.19
CA VAL A 229 -1.96 -12.54 -10.19
C VAL A 229 -1.00 -12.22 -9.04
N ILE A 230 -0.15 -13.18 -8.67
CA ILE A 230 0.86 -13.02 -7.61
C ILE A 230 1.86 -11.90 -7.96
N THR A 231 2.16 -11.71 -9.24
CA THR A 231 3.00 -10.61 -9.74
C THR A 231 2.50 -9.25 -9.31
N PHE A 232 1.20 -9.04 -9.46
CA PHE A 232 0.57 -7.76 -9.18
C PHE A 232 0.24 -7.58 -7.71
N LEU A 233 0.17 -8.67 -6.93
CA LEU A 233 -0.13 -8.61 -5.50
C LEU A 233 0.89 -7.79 -4.72
N GLY A 234 2.18 -7.83 -5.07
CA GLY A 234 3.21 -7.07 -4.36
C GLY A 234 3.00 -5.57 -4.44
N PRO A 235 3.04 -5.00 -5.66
CA PRO A 235 2.75 -3.59 -5.85
C PRO A 235 1.38 -3.17 -5.34
N LEU A 236 0.34 -4.00 -5.50
CA LEU A 236 -1.00 -3.70 -4.98
C LEU A 236 -1.03 -3.67 -3.45
N PHE A 237 -0.42 -4.64 -2.78
CA PHE A 237 -0.32 -4.66 -1.33
C PHE A 237 0.38 -3.42 -0.81
N ALA A 238 1.53 -3.08 -1.39
CA ALA A 238 2.25 -1.88 -0.99
C ALA A 238 1.41 -0.61 -1.23
N ALA A 239 0.78 -0.48 -2.41
CA ALA A 239 -0.06 0.66 -2.75
C ALA A 239 -1.26 0.82 -1.80
N VAL A 240 -1.89 -0.28 -1.37
CA VAL A 240 -2.99 -0.21 -0.41
C VAL A 240 -2.46 0.13 0.98
N VAL A 241 -1.37 -0.48 1.45
CA VAL A 241 -0.79 -0.23 2.78
C VAL A 241 -0.25 1.20 2.92
N THR A 242 0.29 1.79 1.85
CA THR A 242 0.81 3.18 1.85
C THR A 242 -0.23 4.21 1.41
N GLY A 243 -1.21 3.82 0.59
CA GLY A 243 -2.22 4.71 -0.02
C GLY A 243 -3.50 4.88 0.79
N THR A 244 -3.52 4.40 2.03
CA THR A 244 -4.67 4.52 2.94
C THR A 244 -4.91 5.93 3.43
N PHE A 245 -3.96 6.88 3.33
CA PHE A 245 -4.05 8.16 4.05
C PHE A 245 -5.32 8.97 3.78
N VAL A 246 -5.80 9.02 2.53
CA VAL A 246 -7.04 9.74 2.20
C VAL A 246 -8.24 9.04 2.82
N VAL A 247 -8.31 7.71 2.69
CA VAL A 247 -9.40 6.91 3.24
C VAL A 247 -9.39 6.96 4.78
N GLU A 248 -8.22 6.81 5.40
CA GLU A 248 -8.04 6.95 6.85
C GLU A 248 -8.50 8.32 7.33
N LYS A 249 -8.18 9.39 6.61
CA LYS A 249 -8.63 10.73 6.97
C LYS A 249 -10.14 10.89 6.87
N VAL A 250 -10.76 10.40 5.79
CA VAL A 250 -12.21 10.47 5.57
C VAL A 250 -12.98 9.70 6.65
N PHE A 251 -12.51 8.53 7.05
CA PHE A 251 -13.13 7.69 8.07
C PHE A 251 -12.63 7.94 9.50
N SER A 252 -11.79 8.97 9.71
CA SER A 252 -11.21 9.31 11.02
C SER A 252 -10.46 8.16 11.71
N ILE A 253 -9.74 7.37 10.93
CA ILE A 253 -8.97 6.21 11.40
C ILE A 253 -7.61 6.70 11.94
N PRO A 254 -7.17 6.22 13.10
CA PRO A 254 -5.87 6.58 13.68
C PRO A 254 -4.73 5.82 12.98
N GLY A 255 -4.58 5.99 11.67
CA GLY A 255 -3.51 5.38 10.88
C GLY A 255 -2.32 6.31 10.67
N ILE A 256 -1.23 5.76 10.12
CA ILE A 256 0.00 6.51 9.84
C ILE A 256 -0.26 7.64 8.84
N GLY A 257 -1.20 7.45 7.91
CA GLY A 257 -1.49 8.43 6.87
C GLY A 257 -2.01 9.75 7.40
N LYS A 258 -2.77 9.73 8.51
CA LYS A 258 -3.19 10.95 9.20
C LYS A 258 -1.98 11.77 9.65
N TYR A 259 -1.02 11.13 10.31
CA TYR A 259 0.18 11.79 10.83
C TYR A 259 1.06 12.34 9.70
N PHE A 260 1.19 11.61 8.60
CA PHE A 260 1.88 12.12 7.41
C PHE A 260 1.22 13.39 6.88
N VAL A 261 -0.09 13.38 6.63
CA VAL A 261 -0.80 14.56 6.09
C VAL A 261 -0.73 15.75 7.06
N GLU A 262 -0.95 15.50 8.35
CA GLU A 262 -0.91 16.55 9.38
C GLU A 262 0.49 17.15 9.53
N SER A 263 1.54 16.34 9.46
CA SER A 263 2.94 16.80 9.51
C SER A 263 3.30 17.76 8.37
N ILE A 264 2.69 17.60 7.18
CA ILE A 264 2.88 18.52 6.05
C ILE A 264 2.33 19.90 6.38
N PHE A 265 1.10 19.97 6.92
CA PHE A 265 0.48 21.24 7.27
C PHE A 265 1.16 21.92 8.46
N ASN A 266 1.65 21.13 9.42
CA ASN A 266 2.33 21.64 10.62
C ASN A 266 3.85 21.81 10.44
N ARG A 267 4.39 21.57 9.23
CA ARG A 267 5.83 21.65 8.93
C ARG A 267 6.71 20.79 9.85
N ASP A 268 6.21 19.62 10.26
CA ASP A 268 6.96 18.68 11.11
C ASP A 268 7.90 17.82 10.25
N TYR A 269 9.09 18.35 9.97
CA TYR A 269 10.02 17.74 9.02
C TYR A 269 10.45 16.32 9.42
N PRO A 270 10.84 16.03 10.68
CA PRO A 270 11.17 14.67 11.08
C PRO A 270 10.05 13.66 10.82
N VAL A 271 8.79 14.01 11.09
CA VAL A 271 7.64 13.13 10.84
C VAL A 271 7.43 12.89 9.34
N ILE A 272 7.49 13.93 8.51
CA ILE A 272 7.38 13.80 7.04
C ILE A 272 8.46 12.86 6.51
N MET A 273 9.72 13.09 6.88
CA MET A 273 10.83 12.30 6.37
C MET A 273 10.79 10.87 6.89
N GLY A 274 10.55 10.68 8.19
CA GLY A 274 10.54 9.34 8.80
C GLY A 274 9.36 8.48 8.33
N THR A 275 8.18 9.04 8.14
CA THR A 275 7.03 8.31 7.56
C THR A 275 7.26 7.98 6.07
N THR A 276 7.88 8.88 5.30
CA THR A 276 8.27 8.62 3.90
C THR A 276 9.25 7.46 3.77
N ILE A 277 10.28 7.46 4.63
CA ILE A 277 11.25 6.35 4.76
C ILE A 277 10.53 5.07 5.15
N PHE A 278 9.65 5.12 6.15
CA PHE A 278 8.91 3.95 6.60
C PHE A 278 8.06 3.35 5.48
N TYR A 279 7.29 4.15 4.75
CA TYR A 279 6.50 3.68 3.60
C TYR A 279 7.37 3.08 2.50
N SER A 280 8.50 3.71 2.23
CA SER A 280 9.47 3.21 1.25
C SER A 280 10.07 1.88 1.67
N PHE A 281 10.39 1.73 2.96
CA PHE A 281 10.86 0.47 3.52
C PHE A 281 9.80 -0.64 3.38
N VAL A 282 8.54 -0.36 3.76
CA VAL A 282 7.43 -1.32 3.61
C VAL A 282 7.26 -1.74 2.15
N LEU A 283 7.23 -0.79 1.20
CA LEU A 283 7.14 -1.06 -0.23
C LEU A 283 8.28 -1.96 -0.70
N LEU A 284 9.53 -1.62 -0.36
CA LEU A 284 10.72 -2.37 -0.77
C LEU A 284 10.73 -3.79 -0.18
N ILE A 285 10.31 -3.96 1.06
CA ILE A 285 10.16 -5.28 1.70
C ILE A 285 9.05 -6.09 1.00
N THR A 286 7.90 -5.50 0.71
CA THR A 286 6.83 -6.19 -0.02
C THR A 286 7.29 -6.65 -1.39
N LEU A 287 8.02 -5.80 -2.14
CA LEU A 287 8.58 -6.17 -3.44
C LEU A 287 9.56 -7.35 -3.32
N LEU A 288 10.42 -7.33 -2.30
CA LEU A 288 11.34 -8.44 -2.00
C LEU A 288 10.57 -9.73 -1.67
N LEU A 289 9.51 -9.66 -0.87
CA LEU A 289 8.69 -10.82 -0.51
C LEU A 289 8.00 -11.42 -1.73
N VAL A 290 7.53 -10.60 -2.67
CA VAL A 290 6.94 -11.07 -3.92
C VAL A 290 7.97 -11.75 -4.80
N ASP A 291 9.15 -11.14 -4.95
CA ASP A 291 10.28 -11.74 -5.63
C ASP A 291 10.67 -13.12 -5.07
N VAL A 292 10.65 -13.27 -3.75
CA VAL A 292 10.91 -14.55 -3.08
C VAL A 292 9.76 -15.54 -3.31
N SER A 293 8.52 -15.06 -3.26
CA SER A 293 7.31 -15.87 -3.44
C SER A 293 7.27 -16.53 -4.82
N TYR A 294 7.71 -15.84 -5.87
CA TYR A 294 7.82 -16.44 -7.20
C TYR A 294 8.70 -17.68 -7.22
N ARG A 295 9.83 -17.67 -6.53
CA ARG A 295 10.76 -18.81 -6.48
C ARG A 295 10.15 -20.01 -5.75
N LEU A 296 9.33 -19.76 -4.73
CA LEU A 296 8.63 -20.82 -4.00
C LEU A 296 7.53 -21.45 -4.86
N ILE A 297 6.86 -20.65 -5.69
CA ILE A 297 5.69 -21.05 -6.46
C ILE A 297 6.08 -21.70 -7.79
N ASP A 298 7.09 -21.15 -8.48
CA ASP A 298 7.67 -21.76 -9.67
C ASP A 298 9.22 -21.80 -9.59
N PRO A 299 9.81 -22.92 -9.14
CA PRO A 299 11.26 -23.07 -9.04
C PRO A 299 11.97 -23.09 -10.40
N ARG A 300 11.23 -23.13 -11.53
CA ARG A 300 11.80 -23.05 -12.89
C ARG A 300 12.12 -21.61 -13.31
N ILE A 301 11.58 -20.62 -12.60
CA ILE A 301 11.93 -19.20 -12.77
C ILE A 301 13.31 -18.98 -12.12
N SER A 302 14.36 -19.30 -12.89
CA SER A 302 15.73 -18.91 -12.57
C SER A 302 15.83 -17.39 -12.62
N LEU A 303 16.49 -16.78 -11.63
CA LEU A 303 16.88 -15.37 -11.62
C LEU A 303 17.91 -15.06 -12.73
N LYS A 304 17.55 -15.25 -13.99
CA LYS A 304 18.25 -14.67 -15.12
C LYS A 304 17.67 -13.27 -15.34
N SER A 305 18.57 -12.31 -15.24
CA SER A 305 18.33 -10.89 -15.51
C SER A 305 17.54 -10.68 -16.80
N GLY A 306 16.47 -9.88 -16.73
CA GLY A 306 16.07 -9.03 -17.85
C GLY A 306 14.72 -9.28 -18.51
N GLU A 307 14.06 -10.42 -18.31
CA GLU A 307 12.75 -10.61 -18.92
C GLU A 307 11.65 -10.22 -17.93
N ARG A 308 11.38 -8.91 -17.87
CA ARG A 308 10.02 -8.44 -17.56
C ARG A 308 9.13 -9.07 -18.64
N PHE A 309 8.27 -9.99 -18.24
CA PHE A 309 7.16 -10.41 -19.08
C PHE A 309 6.28 -9.17 -19.29
N GLU A 310 6.36 -8.60 -20.49
CA GLU A 310 5.38 -7.64 -21.03
C GLU A 310 4.01 -8.30 -21.18
#